data_AF-A0A2V1DTR4-F1
#
_entry.id   AF-A0A2V1DTR4-F1
#
_cell.length_a   1.000
_cell.length_b   1.000
_cell.length_c   1.000
_cell.angle_alpha   90.00
_cell.angle_beta   90.00
_cell.angle_gamma   90.00
#
_symmetry.space_group_name_H-M   'P 1'
#
loop_
_entity.id
_entity.type
_entity.pdbx_description
1 polymer ?
#
loop_
_entity_poly.entity_id
_entity_poly.type
_entity_poly.pdbx_seq_one_letter_code
_entity_poly.pdbx_strand_id
1 'polypeptide(L)'
;MTSTQPLKFYDISSPLSPRSYAPNPSKARMALSFKRVPFVTVWTDILDIPIVRKQLNCPATRKLDDGSDFCTLPMLEDPNSGKVIGDSFDIANYVEDNFPPPSQDDDENVGSLFPVKTMGTGLDYESPAKDTVFFAPITTNQGSKNGAYARFNLHVDATFSANIAPFAHFMPFNPETADAVKVMMAKRAHLNSWDDLCMPEEARAPLVEAFKASLESLAKFFQVHDEGPFLEGKGANYADLIVGGWVNMLFAVMREEEWAEFRGWHGGVFGRLHDALQESYYRTD
;
A
#
# COMPACT_ATOMS: atom_id res chain seq x y z
N MET A 1 8.98 25.66 -25.60
CA MET A 1 8.87 25.06 -24.26
C MET A 1 8.57 23.59 -24.46
N THR A 2 9.47 22.69 -24.06
CA THR A 2 9.22 21.24 -24.13
C THR A 2 8.11 20.91 -23.14
N SER A 3 6.98 20.39 -23.63
CA SER A 3 5.90 19.90 -22.79
C SER A 3 6.44 18.79 -21.89
N THR A 4 6.34 18.94 -20.57
CA THR A 4 6.66 17.86 -19.63
C THR A 4 5.73 16.68 -19.90
N GLN A 5 6.30 15.50 -20.08
CA GLN A 5 5.52 14.27 -20.26
C GLN A 5 5.01 13.78 -18.90
N PRO A 6 3.78 13.24 -18.81
CA PRO A 6 3.30 12.65 -17.57
C PRO A 6 4.16 11.45 -17.17
N LEU A 7 4.31 11.24 -15.86
CA LEU A 7 4.98 10.04 -15.34
C LEU A 7 4.20 8.79 -15.75
N LYS A 8 4.87 7.64 -15.88
CA LYS A 8 4.18 6.36 -16.07
C LYS A 8 4.22 5.56 -14.77
N PHE A 9 3.05 5.31 -14.20
CA PHE A 9 2.88 4.58 -12.95
C PHE A 9 2.39 3.16 -13.25
N TYR A 10 3.16 2.15 -12.85
CA TYR A 10 2.83 0.74 -13.10
C TYR A 10 2.06 0.16 -11.91
N ASP A 11 0.83 -0.26 -12.18
CA ASP A 11 -0.14 -0.78 -11.21
C ASP A 11 -0.68 -2.14 -11.67
N ILE A 12 -1.29 -2.90 -10.77
CA ILE A 12 -1.76 -4.26 -11.05
C ILE A 12 -3.14 -4.20 -11.72
N SER A 13 -3.27 -4.81 -12.90
CA SER A 13 -4.55 -4.92 -13.60
C SER A 13 -5.53 -5.83 -12.85
N SER A 14 -6.83 -5.48 -12.91
CA SER A 14 -7.91 -6.29 -12.35
C SER A 14 -9.26 -5.96 -13.01
N PRO A 15 -10.29 -6.80 -12.82
CA PRO A 15 -11.67 -6.51 -13.24
C PRO A 15 -12.35 -5.33 -12.53
N LEU A 16 -11.77 -4.78 -11.45
CA LEU A 16 -12.35 -3.64 -10.72
C LEU A 16 -12.27 -2.30 -11.50
N SER A 17 -11.50 -2.27 -12.59
CA SER A 17 -11.51 -1.34 -13.73
C SER A 17 -11.80 0.16 -13.52
N PRO A 18 -10.88 1.03 -13.95
CA PRO A 18 -9.46 1.04 -13.61
C PRO A 18 -9.31 1.53 -12.16
N ARG A 19 -8.89 0.63 -11.25
CA ARG A 19 -8.72 0.94 -9.82
C ARG A 19 -7.60 0.10 -9.23
N SER A 20 -6.73 0.74 -8.45
CA SER A 20 -5.72 0.04 -7.66
C SER A 20 -6.38 -0.73 -6.52
N TYR A 21 -5.98 -1.97 -6.28
CA TYR A 21 -6.46 -2.75 -5.14
C TYR A 21 -5.31 -3.23 -4.25
N ALA A 22 -4.12 -3.42 -4.81
CA ALA A 22 -2.97 -3.90 -4.05
C ALA A 22 -2.40 -2.79 -3.17
N PRO A 23 -1.88 -3.13 -1.97
CA PRO A 23 -1.52 -2.13 -0.96
C PRO A 23 -0.36 -1.26 -1.43
N ASN A 24 0.72 -1.84 -1.94
CA ASN A 24 1.90 -1.07 -2.33
C ASN A 24 1.65 -0.15 -3.54
N PRO A 25 0.98 -0.59 -4.62
CA PRO A 25 0.56 0.34 -5.67
C PRO A 25 -0.39 1.42 -5.16
N SER A 26 -1.34 1.09 -4.27
CA SER A 26 -2.23 2.10 -3.68
C SER A 26 -1.46 3.19 -2.92
N LYS A 27 -0.42 2.83 -2.14
CA LYS A 27 0.47 3.79 -1.45
C LYS A 27 1.10 4.77 -2.44
N ALA A 28 1.67 4.25 -3.53
CA ALA A 28 2.33 5.08 -4.54
C ALA A 28 1.36 5.95 -5.34
N ARG A 29 0.19 5.42 -5.72
CA ARG A 29 -0.89 6.18 -6.39
C ARG A 29 -1.34 7.37 -5.54
N MET A 30 -1.56 7.13 -4.25
CA MET A 30 -1.94 8.21 -3.33
C MET A 30 -0.80 9.21 -3.15
N ALA A 31 0.47 8.77 -3.10
CA ALA A 31 1.60 9.69 -3.00
C ALA A 31 1.72 10.62 -4.22
N LEU A 32 1.56 10.06 -5.44
CA LEU A 32 1.52 10.83 -6.68
C LEU A 32 0.36 11.83 -6.69
N SER A 33 -0.84 11.39 -6.28
CA SER A 33 -2.05 12.21 -6.22
C SER A 33 -1.97 13.31 -5.16
N PHE A 34 -1.42 12.99 -3.98
CA PHE A 34 -1.15 13.92 -2.88
C PHE A 34 -0.25 15.07 -3.33
N LYS A 35 0.81 14.75 -4.06
CA LYS A 35 1.75 15.73 -4.65
C LYS A 35 1.22 16.35 -5.95
N ARG A 36 0.00 16.00 -6.37
CA ARG A 36 -0.68 16.48 -7.58
C ARG A 36 0.16 16.31 -8.85
N VAL A 37 0.97 15.26 -8.91
CA VAL A 37 1.84 14.98 -10.04
C VAL A 37 1.02 14.33 -11.16
N PRO A 38 1.07 14.83 -12.41
CA PRO A 38 0.44 14.17 -13.54
C PRO A 38 1.12 12.83 -13.84
N PHE A 39 0.34 11.76 -13.88
CA PHE A 39 0.82 10.45 -14.29
C PHE A 39 -0.24 9.73 -15.14
N VAL A 40 0.19 8.73 -15.90
CA VAL A 40 -0.69 7.76 -16.55
C VAL A 40 -0.47 6.40 -15.93
N THR A 41 -1.52 5.62 -15.74
CA THR A 41 -1.39 4.26 -15.22
C THR A 41 -1.10 3.27 -16.34
N VAL A 42 -0.03 2.49 -16.19
CA VAL A 42 0.28 1.33 -17.02
C VAL A 42 -0.15 0.07 -16.26
N TRP A 43 -1.33 -0.42 -16.58
CA TRP A 43 -1.91 -1.62 -15.98
C TRP A 43 -1.15 -2.88 -16.42
N THR A 44 -0.65 -3.64 -15.46
CA THR A 44 0.23 -4.79 -15.69
C THR A 44 -0.38 -6.03 -15.02
N ASP A 45 -0.52 -7.12 -15.76
CA ASP A 45 -0.93 -8.40 -15.17
C ASP A 45 0.16 -8.93 -14.23
N ILE A 46 -0.24 -9.62 -13.16
CA ILE A 46 0.68 -10.16 -12.16
C ILE A 46 1.76 -11.05 -12.80
N LEU A 47 1.39 -11.83 -13.82
CA LEU A 47 2.31 -12.74 -14.51
C LEU A 47 3.37 -11.99 -15.32
N ASP A 48 3.07 -10.77 -15.77
CA ASP A 48 3.96 -9.95 -16.61
C ASP A 48 4.92 -9.07 -15.80
N ILE A 49 4.70 -8.92 -14.48
CA ILE A 49 5.54 -8.06 -13.63
C ILE A 49 7.04 -8.33 -13.81
N PRO A 50 7.55 -9.58 -13.78
CA PRO A 50 8.98 -9.83 -13.98
C PRO A 50 9.49 -9.39 -15.36
N ILE A 51 8.65 -9.54 -16.40
CA ILE A 51 8.99 -9.16 -17.79
C ILE A 51 9.09 -7.64 -17.89
N VAL A 52 8.10 -6.91 -17.37
CA VAL A 52 8.06 -5.45 -17.39
C VAL A 52 9.22 -4.87 -16.58
N ARG A 53 9.47 -5.39 -15.37
CA ARG A 53 10.64 -4.99 -14.54
C ARG A 53 11.95 -5.13 -15.32
N LYS A 54 12.14 -6.25 -16.00
CA LYS A 54 13.34 -6.50 -16.81
C LYS A 54 13.44 -5.52 -17.99
N GLN A 55 12.35 -5.27 -18.71
CA GLN A 55 12.34 -4.32 -19.84
C GLN A 55 12.71 -2.89 -19.41
N LEU A 56 12.27 -2.48 -18.22
CA LEU A 56 12.57 -1.17 -17.65
C LEU A 56 13.93 -1.10 -16.94
N ASN A 57 14.70 -2.20 -16.91
CA ASN A 57 15.92 -2.34 -16.11
C ASN A 57 15.69 -1.99 -14.62
N CYS A 58 14.51 -2.32 -14.08
CA CYS A 58 14.13 -2.08 -12.69
C CYS A 58 14.36 -3.34 -11.84
N PRO A 59 15.45 -3.44 -11.06
CA PRO A 59 15.79 -4.65 -10.30
C PRO A 59 14.73 -4.96 -9.24
N ALA A 60 14.54 -6.23 -8.87
CA ALA A 60 13.68 -6.59 -7.75
C ALA A 60 14.23 -5.99 -6.44
N THR A 61 13.34 -5.53 -5.56
CA THR A 61 13.72 -4.94 -4.27
C THR A 61 13.85 -5.97 -3.15
N ARG A 62 13.43 -7.22 -3.41
CA ARG A 62 13.38 -8.32 -2.44
C ARG A 62 13.70 -9.65 -3.14
N LYS A 63 14.08 -10.63 -2.32
CA LYS A 63 14.31 -12.02 -2.73
C LYS A 63 13.35 -12.94 -1.99
N LEU A 64 12.86 -13.98 -2.67
CA LEU A 64 12.17 -15.09 -2.02
C LEU A 64 13.17 -15.91 -1.19
N ASP A 65 12.66 -16.81 -0.37
CA ASP A 65 13.46 -17.69 0.50
C ASP A 65 14.36 -18.67 -0.28
N ASP A 66 13.94 -19.06 -1.49
CA ASP A 66 14.75 -19.81 -2.46
C ASP A 66 15.84 -18.97 -3.16
N GLY A 67 15.94 -17.67 -2.84
CA GLY A 67 16.92 -16.73 -3.39
C GLY A 67 16.54 -16.11 -4.74
N SER A 68 15.40 -16.50 -5.34
CA SER A 68 14.92 -15.91 -6.59
C SER A 68 14.36 -14.50 -6.39
N ASP A 69 14.29 -13.72 -7.48
CA ASP A 69 13.79 -12.34 -7.45
C ASP A 69 12.30 -12.27 -7.10
N PHE A 70 11.96 -11.48 -6.08
CA PHE A 70 10.57 -11.15 -5.77
C PHE A 70 10.15 -9.89 -6.52
N CYS A 71 9.87 -10.04 -7.81
CA CYS A 71 9.38 -8.98 -8.66
C CYS A 71 7.97 -8.54 -8.27
N THR A 72 7.83 -7.27 -7.86
CA THR A 72 6.57 -6.69 -7.39
C THR A 72 6.28 -5.35 -8.07
N LEU A 73 5.08 -4.83 -7.86
CA LEU A 73 4.69 -3.46 -8.18
C LEU A 73 4.50 -2.68 -6.87
N PRO A 74 4.63 -1.34 -6.89
CA PRO A 74 4.67 -0.46 -8.06
C PRO A 74 6.04 -0.26 -8.70
N MET A 75 6.02 0.32 -9.91
CA MET A 75 7.14 1.03 -10.53
C MET A 75 6.69 2.41 -11.01
N LEU A 76 7.64 3.32 -11.16
CA LEU A 76 7.44 4.64 -11.73
C LEU A 76 8.55 4.91 -12.76
N GLU A 77 8.16 5.26 -13.99
CA GLU A 77 9.08 5.77 -15.01
C GLU A 77 8.84 7.28 -15.14
N ASP A 78 9.91 8.05 -14.92
CA ASP A 78 9.94 9.47 -15.29
C ASP A 78 10.58 9.64 -16.68
N PRO A 79 9.79 9.86 -17.73
CA PRO A 79 10.31 10.07 -19.08
C PRO A 79 11.11 11.37 -19.21
N ASN A 80 10.95 12.33 -18.29
CA ASN A 80 11.63 13.61 -18.35
C ASN A 80 13.07 13.52 -17.83
N SER A 81 13.32 12.72 -16.78
CA SER A 81 14.67 12.46 -16.26
C SER A 81 15.27 11.13 -16.71
N GLY A 82 14.50 10.25 -17.34
CA GLY A 82 14.89 8.88 -17.70
C GLY A 82 15.07 7.94 -16.50
N LYS A 83 14.51 8.29 -15.33
CA LYS A 83 14.64 7.46 -14.11
C LYS A 83 13.52 6.43 -14.05
N VAL A 84 13.86 5.25 -13.54
CA VAL A 84 12.90 4.21 -13.17
C VAL A 84 13.07 3.89 -11.70
N ILE A 85 11.98 3.98 -10.93
CA ILE A 85 11.94 3.76 -9.50
C ILE A 85 11.02 2.56 -9.22
N GLY A 86 11.44 1.65 -8.36
CA GLY A 86 10.62 0.53 -7.91
C GLY A 86 10.57 0.49 -6.39
N ASP A 87 9.42 0.08 -5.84
CA ASP A 87 9.02 0.21 -4.43
C ASP A 87 8.24 1.49 -4.13
N SER A 88 7.15 1.35 -3.36
CA SER A 88 6.23 2.45 -3.07
C SER A 88 6.85 3.52 -2.18
N PHE A 89 7.80 3.15 -1.31
CA PHE A 89 8.49 4.10 -0.43
C PHE A 89 9.52 4.92 -1.20
N ASP A 90 10.28 4.26 -2.08
CA ASP A 90 11.24 4.93 -2.95
C ASP A 90 10.54 5.88 -3.92
N ILE A 91 9.38 5.50 -4.45
CA ILE A 91 8.53 6.38 -5.25
C ILE A 91 8.12 7.62 -4.43
N ALA A 92 7.66 7.44 -3.19
CA ALA A 92 7.25 8.57 -2.36
C ALA A 92 8.40 9.55 -2.08
N ASN A 93 9.59 9.04 -1.76
CA ASN A 93 10.79 9.87 -1.58
C ASN A 93 11.17 10.60 -2.88
N TYR A 94 11.15 9.89 -4.01
CA TYR A 94 11.44 10.48 -5.31
C TYR A 94 10.46 11.61 -5.63
N VAL A 95 9.15 11.40 -5.42
CA VAL A 95 8.14 12.40 -5.70
C VAL A 95 8.28 13.60 -4.76
N GLU A 96 8.55 13.39 -3.47
CA GLU A 96 8.82 14.48 -2.52
C GLU A 96 9.98 15.37 -2.99
N ASP A 97 11.06 14.76 -3.47
CA ASP A 97 12.28 15.47 -3.85
C ASP A 97 12.18 16.21 -5.19
N ASN A 98 11.35 15.71 -6.12
CA ASN A 98 11.31 16.22 -7.49
C ASN A 98 10.04 17.04 -7.80
N PHE A 99 9.03 17.00 -6.92
CA PHE A 99 7.76 17.71 -7.10
C PHE A 99 7.35 18.42 -5.81
N PRO A 100 8.08 19.47 -5.39
CA PRO A 100 7.72 20.24 -4.18
C PRO A 100 6.35 20.92 -4.34
N PRO A 101 5.62 21.17 -3.24
CA PRO A 101 4.35 21.90 -3.30
C PRO A 101 4.59 23.28 -3.94
N PRO A 102 3.61 23.82 -4.70
CA PRO A 102 3.69 25.18 -5.18
C PRO A 102 3.85 26.13 -3.99
N SER A 103 4.82 27.02 -4.08
CA SER A 103 5.41 27.85 -3.01
C SER A 103 4.48 28.94 -2.43
N GLN A 104 3.18 28.68 -2.25
CA GLN A 104 2.20 29.72 -1.90
C GLN A 104 1.77 29.78 -0.45
N ASP A 105 2.15 28.81 0.40
CA ASP A 105 1.92 28.93 1.84
C ASP A 105 3.27 28.80 2.57
N ASP A 106 3.59 29.77 3.43
CA ASP A 106 4.77 29.77 4.33
C ASP A 106 4.72 28.64 5.39
N ASP A 107 3.77 27.71 5.27
CA ASP A 107 3.68 26.53 6.09
C ASP A 107 4.39 25.37 5.39
N GLU A 108 5.65 25.15 5.79
CA GLU A 108 6.56 24.10 5.29
C GLU A 108 5.98 22.68 5.32
N ASN A 109 4.82 22.47 5.96
CA ASN A 109 4.14 21.18 6.06
C ASN A 109 3.00 20.97 5.04
N VAL A 110 2.47 22.03 4.41
CA VAL A 110 1.33 21.88 3.49
C VAL A 110 1.79 21.18 2.21
N GLY A 111 1.33 19.95 2.01
CA GLY A 111 1.64 19.15 0.82
C GLY A 111 3.01 18.47 0.84
N SER A 112 3.60 18.25 2.02
CA SER A 112 4.76 17.35 2.19
C SER A 112 4.32 15.94 2.56
N LEU A 113 4.90 14.93 1.89
CA LEU A 113 4.70 13.53 2.28
C LEU A 113 5.43 13.20 3.60
N PHE A 114 6.49 13.96 3.90
CA PHE A 114 7.39 13.74 5.03
C PHE A 114 7.66 15.06 5.76
N PRO A 115 6.64 15.64 6.44
CA PRO A 115 6.73 16.95 7.08
C PRO A 115 7.88 17.02 8.08
N VAL A 116 8.64 18.11 8.04
CA VAL A 116 9.77 18.36 8.97
C VAL A 116 9.27 18.73 10.36
N LYS A 117 8.19 19.52 10.42
CA LYS A 117 7.52 19.89 11.68
C LYS A 117 6.36 18.93 11.92
N THR A 118 6.71 17.69 12.27
CA THR A 118 5.76 16.62 12.58
C THR A 118 5.67 16.37 14.09
N MET A 119 4.48 16.01 14.57
CA MET A 119 4.33 15.46 15.94
C MET A 119 4.85 14.01 16.03
N GLY A 120 5.08 13.36 14.90
CA GLY A 120 5.53 11.97 14.82
C GLY A 120 4.49 10.95 15.31
N THR A 121 3.23 11.35 15.43
CA THR A 121 2.15 10.49 15.94
C THR A 121 2.07 9.20 15.12
N GLY A 122 2.23 8.05 15.79
CA GLY A 122 2.20 6.73 15.17
C GLY A 122 3.50 6.27 14.54
N LEU A 123 4.50 7.14 14.29
CA LEU A 123 5.79 6.72 13.69
C LEU A 123 6.61 5.80 14.60
N ASP A 124 6.26 5.73 15.89
CA ASP A 124 6.83 4.83 16.86
C ASP A 124 6.15 3.44 16.90
N TYR A 125 5.03 3.25 16.17
CA TYR A 125 4.24 2.00 16.13
C TYR A 125 5.09 0.76 15.90
N GLU A 126 4.83 -0.27 16.71
CA GLU A 126 5.37 -1.62 16.54
C GLU A 126 4.24 -2.62 16.34
N SER A 127 4.37 -3.44 15.30
CA SER A 127 3.41 -4.49 15.00
C SER A 127 3.35 -5.55 16.11
N PRO A 128 2.15 -6.02 16.49
CA PRO A 128 2.00 -7.28 17.23
C PRO A 128 2.61 -8.49 16.51
N ALA A 129 2.79 -8.39 15.18
CA ALA A 129 3.36 -9.43 14.31
C ALA A 129 4.84 -9.15 13.93
N LYS A 130 5.56 -8.31 14.68
CA LYS A 130 6.95 -7.92 14.33
C LYS A 130 7.94 -9.09 14.31
N ASP A 131 7.66 -10.14 15.08
CA ASP A 131 8.49 -11.34 15.18
C ASP A 131 8.01 -12.47 14.26
N THR A 132 6.98 -12.21 13.43
CA THR A 132 6.45 -13.19 12.47
C THR A 132 7.38 -13.31 11.26
N VAL A 133 7.66 -14.55 10.86
CA VAL A 133 8.39 -14.84 9.63
C VAL A 133 7.40 -14.86 8.46
N PHE A 134 7.65 -14.04 7.43
CA PHE A 134 6.84 -13.97 6.23
C PHE A 134 7.55 -14.64 5.05
N PHE A 135 6.92 -15.63 4.42
CA PHE A 135 7.46 -16.27 3.20
C PHE A 135 7.47 -15.32 2.00
N ALA A 136 6.43 -14.48 1.89
CA ALA A 136 6.47 -13.30 1.04
C ALA A 136 7.17 -12.17 1.80
N PRO A 137 8.42 -11.79 1.43
CA PRO A 137 9.21 -10.85 2.21
C PRO A 137 8.56 -9.46 2.23
N ILE A 138 8.67 -8.74 3.34
CA ILE A 138 8.29 -7.32 3.47
C ILE A 138 9.54 -6.43 3.32
N THR A 139 9.40 -5.26 2.69
CA THR A 139 10.54 -4.36 2.46
C THR A 139 10.86 -3.61 3.75
N THR A 140 12.11 -3.62 4.21
CA THR A 140 12.52 -2.88 5.43
C THR A 140 12.88 -1.43 5.15
N ASN A 141 13.45 -1.14 3.97
CA ASN A 141 14.01 0.16 3.60
C ASN A 141 14.97 0.70 4.68
N GLN A 142 15.70 -0.19 5.37
CA GLN A 142 16.63 0.22 6.41
C GLN A 142 17.74 1.11 5.82
N GLY A 143 18.00 2.25 6.47
CA GLY A 143 18.99 3.22 6.02
C GLY A 143 18.52 4.14 4.89
N SER A 144 17.26 4.02 4.46
CA SER A 144 16.64 4.97 3.53
C SER A 144 16.46 6.36 4.17
N LYS A 145 16.30 7.37 3.32
CA LYS A 145 15.80 8.70 3.73
C LYS A 145 14.42 8.53 4.38
N ASN A 146 14.06 9.41 5.31
CA ASN A 146 12.79 9.36 6.03
C ASN A 146 12.58 8.04 6.82
N GLY A 147 13.65 7.55 7.46
CA GLY A 147 13.70 6.23 8.10
C GLY A 147 12.62 5.94 9.14
N ALA A 148 12.06 6.95 9.82
CA ALA A 148 10.92 6.75 10.72
C ALA A 148 9.67 6.24 9.97
N TYR A 149 9.38 6.78 8.78
CA TYR A 149 8.30 6.32 7.92
C TYR A 149 8.59 4.95 7.31
N ALA A 150 9.85 4.64 7.00
CA ALA A 150 10.25 3.30 6.56
C ALA A 150 9.98 2.25 7.64
N ARG A 151 10.38 2.53 8.90
CA ARG A 151 10.09 1.66 10.05
C ARG A 151 8.59 1.51 10.29
N PHE A 152 7.83 2.61 10.20
CA PHE A 152 6.38 2.57 10.31
C PHE A 152 5.76 1.68 9.21
N ASN A 153 6.18 1.85 7.95
CA ASN A 153 5.73 1.02 6.82
C ASN A 153 5.97 -0.46 7.07
N LEU A 154 7.16 -0.82 7.56
CA LEU A 154 7.50 -2.21 7.90
C LEU A 154 6.53 -2.80 8.93
N HIS A 155 6.23 -2.07 10.01
CA HIS A 155 5.33 -2.56 11.06
C HIS A 155 3.87 -2.61 10.61
N VAL A 156 3.41 -1.64 9.81
CA VAL A 156 2.07 -1.73 9.21
C VAL A 156 2.00 -2.94 8.27
N ASP A 157 2.97 -3.11 7.38
CA ASP A 157 3.02 -4.25 6.45
C ASP A 157 3.03 -5.59 7.21
N ALA A 158 3.79 -5.72 8.30
CA ALA A 158 3.78 -6.92 9.13
C ALA A 158 2.39 -7.19 9.74
N THR A 159 1.73 -6.16 10.27
CA THR A 159 0.41 -6.29 10.92
C THR A 159 -0.63 -6.81 9.93
N PHE A 160 -0.74 -6.17 8.76
CA PHE A 160 -1.75 -6.54 7.79
C PHE A 160 -1.40 -7.84 7.05
N SER A 161 -0.12 -8.07 6.72
CA SER A 161 0.31 -9.32 6.06
C SER A 161 0.04 -10.55 6.92
N ALA A 162 0.22 -10.46 8.24
CA ALA A 162 -0.07 -11.56 9.16
C ALA A 162 -1.57 -11.93 9.23
N ASN A 163 -2.45 -11.03 8.77
CA ASN A 163 -3.90 -11.14 8.98
C ASN A 163 -4.71 -11.13 7.66
N ILE A 164 -4.08 -11.15 6.49
CA ILE A 164 -4.78 -11.04 5.19
C ILE A 164 -5.43 -12.35 4.73
N ALA A 165 -4.97 -13.49 5.25
CA ALA A 165 -5.40 -14.82 4.78
C ALA A 165 -6.93 -15.02 4.71
N PRO A 166 -7.75 -14.57 5.70
CA PRO A 166 -9.21 -14.73 5.67
C PRO A 166 -9.91 -14.05 4.49
N PHE A 167 -9.25 -13.09 3.84
CA PHE A 167 -9.82 -12.27 2.77
C PHE A 167 -9.12 -12.52 1.43
N ALA A 168 -7.93 -13.12 1.45
CA ALA A 168 -7.10 -13.29 0.27
C ALA A 168 -7.75 -14.17 -0.82
N HIS A 169 -8.67 -15.07 -0.48
CA HIS A 169 -9.39 -15.85 -1.48
C HIS A 169 -10.17 -14.98 -2.49
N PHE A 170 -10.64 -13.79 -2.07
CA PHE A 170 -11.48 -12.88 -2.86
C PHE A 170 -10.67 -11.89 -3.72
N MET A 171 -9.38 -12.13 -3.92
CA MET A 171 -8.55 -11.24 -4.75
C MET A 171 -9.09 -11.12 -6.18
N PRO A 172 -9.19 -9.89 -6.72
CA PRO A 172 -9.79 -9.63 -8.03
C PRO A 172 -8.79 -9.89 -9.16
N PHE A 173 -8.31 -11.13 -9.29
CA PHE A 173 -7.41 -11.49 -10.38
C PHE A 173 -8.12 -11.46 -11.74
N ASN A 174 -7.39 -11.15 -12.81
CA ASN A 174 -7.94 -11.20 -14.17
C ASN A 174 -8.41 -12.62 -14.49
N PRO A 175 -9.65 -12.82 -14.97
CA PRO A 175 -10.19 -14.16 -15.20
C PRO A 175 -9.32 -15.02 -16.12
N GLU A 176 -8.68 -14.41 -17.12
CA GLU A 176 -7.84 -15.10 -18.10
C GLU A 176 -6.54 -15.66 -17.49
N THR A 177 -6.02 -15.05 -16.42
CA THR A 177 -4.74 -15.42 -15.79
C THR A 177 -4.91 -15.95 -14.36
N ALA A 178 -6.13 -15.92 -13.82
CA ALA A 178 -6.43 -16.17 -12.41
C ALA A 178 -5.86 -17.50 -11.90
N ASP A 179 -6.01 -18.60 -12.62
CA ASP A 179 -5.52 -19.91 -12.16
C ASP A 179 -3.99 -19.96 -12.07
N ALA A 180 -3.29 -19.42 -13.07
CA ALA A 180 -1.83 -19.35 -13.04
C ALA A 180 -1.33 -18.39 -11.94
N VAL A 181 -2.02 -17.27 -11.72
CA VAL A 181 -1.73 -16.35 -10.62
C VAL A 181 -1.92 -17.03 -9.26
N LYS A 182 -3.02 -17.76 -9.07
CA LYS A 182 -3.29 -18.51 -7.84
C LYS A 182 -2.21 -19.55 -7.55
N VAL A 183 -1.75 -20.30 -8.56
CA VAL A 183 -0.63 -21.25 -8.42
C VAL A 183 0.66 -20.53 -8.01
N MET A 184 0.99 -19.41 -8.66
CA MET A 184 2.17 -18.61 -8.31
C MET A 184 2.09 -18.09 -6.86
N MET A 185 0.94 -17.53 -6.47
CA MET A 185 0.76 -16.93 -5.14
C MET A 185 0.72 -17.99 -4.04
N ALA A 186 0.08 -19.15 -4.28
CA ALA A 186 0.12 -20.29 -3.36
C ALA A 186 1.57 -20.74 -3.11
N LYS A 187 2.37 -20.85 -4.18
CA LYS A 187 3.80 -21.16 -4.06
C LYS A 187 4.55 -20.11 -3.21
N ARG A 188 4.33 -18.82 -3.46
CA ARG A 188 4.95 -17.71 -2.69
C ARG A 188 4.58 -17.73 -1.22
N ALA A 189 3.36 -18.15 -0.89
CA ALA A 189 2.85 -18.20 0.47
C ALA A 189 3.06 -19.56 1.16
N HIS A 190 3.72 -20.51 0.49
CA HIS A 190 3.92 -21.88 0.98
C HIS A 190 2.62 -22.62 1.30
N LEU A 191 1.57 -22.33 0.54
CA LEU A 191 0.29 -23.04 0.59
C LEU A 191 0.34 -24.29 -0.29
N ASN A 192 -0.46 -25.30 0.03
CA ASN A 192 -0.59 -26.49 -0.82
C ASN A 192 -1.33 -26.13 -2.12
N SER A 193 -2.36 -25.31 -2.01
CA SER A 193 -3.08 -24.70 -3.13
C SER A 193 -3.73 -23.39 -2.68
N TRP A 194 -4.27 -22.64 -3.63
CA TRP A 194 -5.06 -21.44 -3.31
C TRP A 194 -6.35 -21.77 -2.54
N ASP A 195 -6.82 -23.02 -2.61
CA ASP A 195 -8.01 -23.47 -1.91
C ASP A 195 -7.81 -23.56 -0.40
N ASP A 196 -6.56 -23.54 0.09
CA ASP A 196 -6.26 -23.42 1.52
C ASP A 196 -6.79 -22.10 2.12
N LEU A 197 -7.04 -21.09 1.28
CA LEU A 197 -7.66 -19.81 1.66
C LEU A 197 -9.19 -19.84 1.58
N CYS A 198 -9.80 -20.88 1.00
CA CYS A 198 -11.25 -21.11 0.98
C CYS A 198 -11.71 -21.68 2.34
N MET A 199 -11.75 -20.83 3.36
CA MET A 199 -12.08 -21.27 4.71
C MET A 199 -13.60 -21.23 4.96
N PRO A 200 -14.18 -22.28 5.60
CA PRO A 200 -15.52 -22.19 6.17
C PRO A 200 -15.62 -21.04 7.19
N GLU A 201 -16.82 -20.49 7.35
CA GLU A 201 -17.05 -19.32 8.21
C GLU A 201 -16.60 -19.57 9.65
N GLU A 202 -16.80 -20.77 10.18
CA GLU A 202 -16.42 -21.15 11.55
C GLU A 202 -14.89 -21.15 11.76
N ALA A 203 -14.12 -21.51 10.74
CA ALA A 203 -12.66 -21.46 10.78
C ALA A 203 -12.12 -20.04 10.55
N ARG A 204 -12.88 -19.23 9.81
CA ARG A 204 -12.54 -17.85 9.42
C ARG A 204 -12.79 -16.84 10.54
N ALA A 205 -13.92 -16.98 11.26
CA ALA A 205 -14.33 -16.07 12.33
C ALA A 205 -13.24 -15.77 13.39
N PRO A 206 -12.55 -16.76 13.99
CA PRO A 206 -11.50 -16.47 14.97
C PRO A 206 -10.30 -15.70 14.38
N LEU A 207 -10.00 -15.87 13.10
CA LEU A 207 -8.94 -15.13 12.42
C LEU A 207 -9.34 -13.67 12.19
N VAL A 208 -10.61 -13.42 11.87
CA VAL A 208 -11.16 -12.05 11.74
C VAL A 208 -11.13 -11.33 13.10
N GLU A 209 -11.52 -12.00 14.19
CA GLU A 209 -11.42 -11.42 15.54
C GLU A 209 -9.97 -11.18 15.96
N ALA A 210 -9.05 -12.09 15.63
CA ALA A 210 -7.62 -11.88 15.87
C ALA A 210 -7.07 -10.67 15.07
N PHE A 211 -7.53 -10.48 13.83
CA PHE A 211 -7.18 -9.31 13.03
C PHE A 211 -7.72 -8.03 13.64
N LYS A 212 -8.98 -8.03 14.08
CA LYS A 212 -9.57 -6.90 14.80
C LYS A 212 -8.73 -6.55 16.04
N ALA A 213 -8.36 -7.53 16.85
CA ALA A 213 -7.53 -7.30 18.03
C ALA A 213 -6.12 -6.76 17.67
N SER A 214 -5.49 -7.28 16.60
CA SER A 214 -4.14 -6.85 16.19
C SER A 214 -4.10 -5.40 15.70
N LEU A 215 -5.22 -4.85 15.23
CA LEU A 215 -5.34 -3.45 14.83
C LEU A 215 -5.54 -2.47 15.98
N GLU A 216 -5.82 -2.94 17.21
CA GLU A 216 -6.15 -2.05 18.34
C GLU A 216 -5.01 -1.07 18.67
N SER A 217 -3.76 -1.54 18.70
CA SER A 217 -2.60 -0.70 19.02
C SER A 217 -2.33 0.35 17.93
N LEU A 218 -2.55 0.01 16.66
CA LEU A 218 -2.45 0.96 15.55
C LEU A 218 -3.59 1.99 15.60
N ALA A 219 -4.82 1.54 15.89
CA ALA A 219 -6.00 2.38 15.93
C ALA A 219 -5.91 3.49 16.98
N LYS A 220 -5.26 3.23 18.11
CA LYS A 220 -5.04 4.23 19.19
C LYS A 220 -4.33 5.49 18.68
N PHE A 221 -3.42 5.38 17.72
CA PHE A 221 -2.73 6.56 17.16
C PHE A 221 -3.66 7.46 16.36
N PHE A 222 -4.66 6.89 15.66
CA PHE A 222 -5.68 7.65 14.95
C PHE A 222 -6.74 8.28 15.87
N GLN A 223 -6.65 8.05 17.19
CA GLN A 223 -7.54 8.61 18.20
C GLN A 223 -6.84 9.68 19.06
N VAL A 224 -5.57 9.99 18.78
CA VAL A 224 -4.80 10.99 19.54
C VAL A 224 -5.34 12.41 19.28
N HIS A 225 -5.80 12.67 18.05
CA HIS A 225 -6.29 13.98 17.63
C HIS A 225 -7.74 13.90 17.19
N ASP A 226 -8.58 14.83 17.66
CA ASP A 226 -10.01 14.87 17.33
C ASP A 226 -10.33 15.69 16.06
N GLU A 227 -9.32 16.36 15.49
CA GLU A 227 -9.53 17.36 14.43
C GLU A 227 -9.58 16.80 13.00
N GLY A 228 -9.32 15.50 12.80
CA GLY A 228 -9.37 14.88 11.48
C GLY A 228 -9.05 13.39 11.50
N PRO A 229 -9.15 12.72 10.35
CA PRO A 229 -9.04 11.26 10.26
C PRO A 229 -7.59 10.77 10.15
N PHE A 230 -6.61 11.66 10.17
CA PHE A 230 -5.20 11.34 9.94
C PHE A 230 -4.41 11.28 11.26
N LEU A 231 -3.24 10.64 11.20
CA LEU A 231 -2.36 10.48 12.36
C LEU A 231 -1.93 11.81 12.98
N GLU A 232 -1.81 12.88 12.18
CA GLU A 232 -1.52 14.23 12.67
C GLU A 232 -2.76 15.15 12.69
N GLY A 233 -3.96 14.56 12.77
CA GLY A 233 -5.23 15.29 12.81
C GLY A 233 -5.75 15.62 11.41
N LYS A 234 -5.61 16.87 10.98
CA LYS A 234 -6.24 17.39 9.73
C LYS A 234 -5.47 17.08 8.46
N GLY A 235 -4.14 17.04 8.53
CA GLY A 235 -3.27 16.86 7.37
C GLY A 235 -2.84 15.41 7.22
N ALA A 236 -3.02 14.84 6.03
CA ALA A 236 -2.43 13.55 5.70
C ALA A 236 -0.93 13.70 5.44
N ASN A 237 -0.16 12.67 5.79
CA ASN A 237 1.22 12.48 5.37
C ASN A 237 1.42 11.04 4.85
N TYR A 238 2.65 10.65 4.53
CA TYR A 238 2.90 9.31 3.99
C TYR A 238 2.53 8.16 4.95
N ALA A 239 2.56 8.36 6.26
CA ALA A 239 2.12 7.35 7.24
C ALA A 239 0.62 7.03 7.09
N ASP A 240 -0.22 8.03 6.81
CA ASP A 240 -1.63 7.81 6.50
C ASP A 240 -1.81 7.01 5.21
N LEU A 241 -1.00 7.29 4.18
CA LEU A 241 -1.03 6.60 2.90
C LEU A 241 -0.60 5.12 3.02
N ILE A 242 0.35 4.83 3.91
CA ILE A 242 0.79 3.46 4.23
C ILE A 242 -0.39 2.62 4.71
N VAL A 243 -1.13 3.11 5.71
CA VAL A 243 -2.31 2.42 6.25
C VAL A 243 -3.44 2.40 5.21
N GLY A 244 -3.66 3.53 4.53
CA GLY A 244 -4.67 3.67 3.49
C GLY A 244 -4.51 2.68 2.33
N GLY A 245 -3.27 2.31 1.97
CA GLY A 245 -3.03 1.30 0.95
C GLY A 245 -3.59 -0.06 1.32
N TRP A 246 -3.40 -0.48 2.57
CA TRP A 246 -3.97 -1.72 3.10
C TRP A 246 -5.48 -1.65 3.27
N VAL A 247 -6.00 -0.53 3.76
CA VAL A 247 -7.45 -0.36 3.92
C VAL A 247 -8.16 -0.35 2.57
N ASN A 248 -7.56 0.24 1.52
CA ASN A 248 -8.08 0.16 0.15
C ASN A 248 -8.08 -1.27 -0.39
N MET A 249 -7.08 -2.08 -0.04
CA MET A 249 -7.07 -3.50 -0.37
C MET A 249 -8.24 -4.23 0.30
N LEU A 250 -8.45 -4.02 1.60
CA LEU A 250 -9.56 -4.63 2.32
C LEU A 250 -10.92 -4.22 1.74
N PHE A 251 -11.10 -2.94 1.39
CA PHE A 251 -12.28 -2.48 0.67
C PHE A 251 -12.52 -3.26 -0.62
N ALA A 252 -11.45 -3.61 -1.35
CA ALA A 252 -11.54 -4.31 -2.62
C ALA A 252 -11.79 -5.83 -2.49
N VAL A 253 -11.41 -6.45 -1.37
CA VAL A 253 -11.48 -7.92 -1.20
C VAL A 253 -12.50 -8.39 -0.17
N MET A 254 -12.93 -7.54 0.75
CA MET A 254 -13.99 -7.88 1.70
C MET A 254 -15.35 -7.91 1.00
N ARG A 255 -16.23 -8.80 1.48
CA ARG A 255 -17.66 -8.74 1.13
C ARG A 255 -18.28 -7.47 1.68
N GLU A 256 -19.44 -7.09 1.14
CA GLU A 256 -20.11 -5.84 1.52
C GLU A 256 -20.40 -5.77 3.03
N GLU A 257 -20.89 -6.86 3.62
CA GLU A 257 -21.19 -6.92 5.05
C GLU A 257 -19.93 -6.86 5.91
N GLU A 258 -18.86 -7.52 5.47
CA GLU A 258 -17.57 -7.54 6.18
C GLU A 258 -16.93 -6.15 6.18
N TRP A 259 -16.99 -5.46 5.05
CA TRP A 259 -16.52 -4.10 4.94
C TRP A 259 -17.35 -3.16 5.81
N ALA A 260 -18.68 -3.33 5.84
CA ALA A 260 -19.55 -2.55 6.72
C ALA A 260 -19.17 -2.71 8.19
N GLU A 261 -18.84 -3.93 8.63
CA GLU A 261 -18.34 -4.19 9.99
C GLU A 261 -16.94 -3.61 10.22
N PHE A 262 -15.99 -3.88 9.33
CA PHE A 262 -14.60 -3.43 9.43
C PHE A 262 -14.50 -1.91 9.61
N ARG A 263 -15.29 -1.15 8.85
CA ARG A 263 -15.33 0.31 8.94
C ARG A 263 -15.79 0.83 10.29
N GLY A 264 -16.52 0.03 11.08
CA GLY A 264 -16.94 0.37 12.44
C GLY A 264 -15.91 -0.01 13.52
N TRP A 265 -14.88 -0.79 13.19
CA TRP A 265 -13.90 -1.25 14.18
C TRP A 265 -13.13 -0.10 14.81
N HIS A 266 -12.81 -0.25 16.10
CA HIS A 266 -11.99 0.71 16.88
C HIS A 266 -12.48 2.15 16.79
N GLY A 267 -13.80 2.34 16.90
CA GLY A 267 -14.42 3.67 16.78
C GLY A 267 -14.41 4.21 15.35
N GLY A 268 -14.24 3.35 14.34
CA GLY A 268 -14.36 3.64 12.92
C GLY A 268 -13.19 4.43 12.30
N VAL A 269 -12.02 4.41 12.95
CA VAL A 269 -10.84 5.18 12.51
C VAL A 269 -10.41 4.81 11.09
N PHE A 270 -10.35 3.51 10.76
CA PHE A 270 -9.90 3.06 9.44
C PHE A 270 -10.94 3.34 8.34
N GLY A 271 -12.23 3.31 8.68
CA GLY A 271 -13.30 3.71 7.75
C GLY A 271 -13.23 5.19 7.39
N ARG A 272 -13.04 6.07 8.39
CA ARG A 272 -12.86 7.51 8.15
C ARG A 272 -11.58 7.83 7.37
N LEU A 273 -10.48 7.15 7.70
CA LEU A 273 -9.22 7.27 6.96
C LEU A 273 -9.43 6.91 5.49
N HIS A 274 -10.07 5.77 5.22
CA HIS A 274 -10.36 5.34 3.86
C HIS A 274 -11.13 6.41 3.09
N ASP A 275 -12.24 6.90 3.63
CA ASP A 275 -13.08 7.88 2.95
C ASP A 275 -12.33 9.16 2.62
N ALA A 276 -11.59 9.69 3.60
CA ALA A 276 -10.82 10.93 3.41
C ALA A 276 -9.74 10.77 2.35
N LEU A 277 -9.04 9.63 2.33
CA LEU A 277 -8.03 9.34 1.31
C LEU A 277 -8.64 9.10 -0.07
N GLN A 278 -9.79 8.43 -0.14
CA GLN A 278 -10.52 8.22 -1.39
C GLN A 278 -11.01 9.53 -2.01
N GLU A 279 -11.58 10.41 -1.19
CA GLU A 279 -12.08 11.70 -1.63
C GLU A 279 -10.94 12.63 -2.08
N SER A 280 -9.84 12.66 -1.34
CA SER A 280 -8.80 13.69 -1.53
C SER A 280 -7.65 13.26 -2.44
N TYR A 281 -7.28 11.97 -2.44
CA TYR A 281 -6.00 11.50 -2.96
C TYR A 281 -6.08 10.24 -3.81
N TYR A 282 -7.28 9.78 -4.16
CA TYR A 282 -7.45 8.60 -4.98
C TYR A 282 -7.95 8.99 -6.38
N ARG A 283 -7.02 9.41 -7.25
CA ARG A 283 -7.31 9.68 -8.66
C ARG A 283 -7.31 8.38 -9.47
N THR A 284 -8.36 8.22 -10.26
CA THR A 284 -8.54 7.10 -11.20
C THR A 284 -7.74 7.25 -12.49
N ASP A 285 -7.36 8.49 -12.81
CA ASP A 285 -6.75 8.94 -14.08
C ASP A 285 -5.85 10.16 -13.89
#